data_AF-A0A151RVU2-F1
#
_entry.id   AF-A0A151RVU2-F1
#
_cell.length_a   1.000
_cell.length_b   1.000
_cell.length_c   1.000
_cell.angle_alpha   90.00
_cell.angle_beta   90.00
_cell.angle_gamma   90.00
#
_symmetry.space_group_name_H-M   'P 1'
#
loop_
_entity.id
_entity.type
_entity.pdbx_description
1 polymer ?
#
loop_
_entity_poly.entity_id
_entity_poly.type
_entity_poly.pdbx_seq_one_letter_code
_entity_poly.pdbx_strand_id
1 'polypeptide(L)'
;MQTYLSSSSELKVVLLILIFLESSHAVCVSSCGSIHSIRYPFRLNDDPKNCGHPRYNLHCQNNLTLLYLNSIKYYVKPIDYANNTIRVVDSNIQENSYSFVPRYSVGPYNNTWFNYLNYPYQ
;
A
#
# COMPACT_ATOMS: atom_id res chain seq x y z
N MET A 1 -3.85 9.19 -5.29
CA MET A 1 -2.64 8.43 -4.93
C MET A 1 -1.77 8.27 -6.15
N GLN A 2 -0.53 8.75 -6.09
CA GLN A 2 0.43 8.65 -7.19
C GLN A 2 1.47 7.56 -6.85
N THR A 3 1.80 6.70 -7.82
CA THR A 3 2.65 5.52 -7.63
C THR A 3 4.03 5.72 -8.26
N TYR A 4 5.09 5.41 -7.52
CA TYR A 4 6.46 5.38 -8.03
C TYR A 4 7.08 4.00 -7.80
N LEU A 5 7.78 3.49 -8.81
CA LEU A 5 8.56 2.26 -8.74
C LEU A 5 9.99 2.61 -8.34
N SER A 6 10.51 1.95 -7.30
CA SER A 6 11.92 2.04 -6.92
C SER A 6 12.51 0.63 -6.81
N SER A 7 13.75 0.46 -7.28
CA SER A 7 14.49 -0.82 -7.27
C SER A 7 15.66 -0.76 -6.30
N SER A 8 15.72 -1.69 -5.36
CA SER A 8 16.90 -1.91 -4.48
C SER A 8 17.98 -2.71 -5.21
N SER A 9 19.26 -2.40 -4.95
CA SER A 9 20.42 -3.03 -5.60
C SER A 9 20.79 -4.42 -5.05
N GLU A 10 20.20 -4.82 -3.92
CA GLU A 10 20.38 -6.13 -3.32
C GLU A 10 19.04 -6.86 -3.40
N LEU A 11 18.91 -7.75 -4.41
CA LEU A 11 17.67 -8.42 -4.85
C LEU A 11 16.66 -7.43 -5.45
N LYS A 12 16.14 -7.68 -6.66
CA LYS A 12 15.22 -6.83 -7.45
C LYS A 12 13.85 -6.56 -6.79
N VAL A 13 13.80 -6.26 -5.50
CA VAL A 13 12.62 -5.91 -4.71
C VAL A 13 12.03 -4.64 -5.31
N VAL A 14 10.82 -4.77 -5.85
CA VAL A 14 10.04 -3.65 -6.37
C VAL A 14 9.34 -3.01 -5.17
N LEU A 15 9.81 -1.82 -4.80
CA LEU A 15 9.19 -1.00 -3.77
C LEU A 15 8.27 0.01 -4.45
N LEU A 16 6.97 -0.10 -4.16
CA LEU A 16 6.00 0.88 -4.58
C LEU A 16 5.90 1.96 -3.50
N ILE A 17 6.16 3.21 -3.91
CA ILE A 17 5.99 4.39 -3.07
C ILE A 17 4.71 5.07 -3.52
N LEU A 18 3.75 5.19 -2.61
CA LEU A 18 2.47 5.82 -2.88
C LEU A 18 2.37 7.13 -2.12
N ILE A 19 2.11 8.22 -2.83
CA ILE A 19 1.88 9.55 -2.23
C ILE A 19 0.40 9.72 -1.92
N PHE A 20 0.10 10.21 -0.71
CA PHE A 20 -1.25 10.59 -0.27
C PHE A 20 -1.33 12.10 0.02
N LEU A 21 -2.52 12.70 -0.16
CA LEU A 21 -2.71 14.16 -0.12
C LEU A 21 -3.87 14.61 0.76
N GLU A 22 -4.38 13.73 1.62
CA GLU A 22 -5.53 14.03 2.46
C GLU A 22 -5.10 14.13 3.92
N SER A 23 -5.67 15.11 4.63
CA SER A 23 -5.54 15.28 6.09
C SER A 23 -6.93 15.38 6.75
N SER A 24 -7.02 14.95 8.01
CA SER A 24 -8.23 15.03 8.83
C SER A 24 -7.86 15.28 10.29
N HIS A 25 -8.78 15.91 11.03
CA HIS A 25 -8.66 16.13 12.48
C HIS A 25 -9.16 14.95 13.31
N ALA A 26 -9.66 13.88 12.68
CA ALA A 26 -10.08 12.68 13.41
C ALA A 26 -8.86 12.05 14.12
N VAL A 27 -8.91 12.01 15.45
CA VAL A 27 -7.85 11.41 16.27
C VAL A 27 -8.13 9.91 16.42
N CYS A 28 -7.73 9.16 15.41
CA CYS A 28 -7.69 7.70 15.46
C CYS A 28 -6.26 7.24 15.28
N VAL A 29 -5.82 6.35 16.16
CA VAL A 29 -4.51 5.71 16.07
C VAL A 29 -4.70 4.24 16.31
N SER A 30 -4.27 3.46 15.33
CA SER A 30 -4.32 2.00 15.38
C SER A 30 -2.94 1.42 15.07
N SER A 31 -2.75 0.16 15.41
CA SER A 31 -1.48 -0.54 15.22
C SER A 31 -1.74 -1.95 14.67
N CYS A 32 -0.83 -2.43 13.83
CA CYS A 32 -0.81 -3.82 13.39
C CYS A 32 0.64 -4.25 13.11
N GLY A 33 1.07 -5.34 13.74
CA GLY A 33 2.43 -5.85 13.57
C GLY A 33 3.51 -4.83 13.91
N SER A 34 4.41 -4.59 12.96
CA SER A 34 5.50 -3.62 13.07
C SER A 34 5.08 -2.15 12.82
N ILE A 35 3.82 -1.90 12.47
CA ILE A 35 3.31 -0.55 12.21
C ILE A 35 2.47 -0.11 13.40
N HIS A 36 3.04 0.77 14.22
CA HIS A 36 2.43 1.18 15.48
C HIS A 36 1.55 2.43 15.39
N SER A 37 1.66 3.23 14.33
CA SER A 37 0.95 4.51 14.22
C SER A 37 0.21 4.63 12.88
N ILE A 38 -0.80 3.79 12.68
CA ILE A 38 -1.74 3.91 11.56
C ILE A 38 -2.75 4.99 11.92
N ARG A 39 -2.75 6.05 11.12
CA ARG A 39 -3.61 7.23 11.25
C ARG A 39 -4.02 7.72 9.87
N TYR A 40 -4.97 8.66 9.87
CA TYR A 40 -5.46 9.32 8.66
C TYR A 40 -4.29 9.73 7.73
N PRO A 41 -4.37 9.43 6.43
CA PRO A 41 -5.58 9.01 5.71
C PRO A 41 -5.81 7.49 5.70
N PHE A 42 -4.89 6.71 6.25
CA PHE A 42 -5.03 5.26 6.37
C PHE A 42 -5.88 4.87 7.57
N ARG A 43 -6.56 3.73 7.47
CA ARG A 43 -7.22 3.05 8.57
C ARG A 43 -7.17 1.55 8.39
N LEU A 44 -7.26 0.79 9.47
CA LEU A 44 -7.52 -0.65 9.40
C LEU A 44 -8.99 -0.91 9.02
N ASN A 45 -9.26 -2.10 8.48
CA ASN A 45 -10.60 -2.56 8.15
C ASN A 45 -11.57 -2.52 9.35
N ASP A 46 -11.05 -2.79 10.55
CA ASP A 46 -11.81 -2.82 11.79
C ASP A 46 -11.87 -1.47 12.51
N ASP A 47 -11.18 -0.44 11.97
CA ASP A 47 -11.28 0.92 12.51
C ASP A 47 -12.63 1.56 12.14
N PRO A 48 -13.16 2.45 13.02
CA PRO A 48 -14.32 3.26 12.69
C PRO A 48 -14.20 3.97 11.34
N LYS A 49 -15.33 4.09 10.61
CA LYS A 49 -15.35 4.64 9.23
C LYS A 49 -14.79 6.06 9.13
N ASN A 50 -14.83 6.84 10.22
CA ASN A 50 -14.32 8.22 10.28
C ASN A 50 -12.80 8.31 10.53
N CYS A 51 -12.11 7.20 10.78
CA CYS A 51 -10.69 7.18 11.14
C CYS A 51 -9.72 7.25 9.96
N GLY A 52 -10.22 7.06 8.74
CA GLY A 52 -9.42 7.10 7.51
C GLY A 52 -10.30 7.35 6.30
N HIS A 53 -9.66 7.57 5.17
CA HIS A 53 -10.39 7.72 3.91
C HIS A 53 -10.83 6.35 3.37
N PRO A 54 -12.02 6.22 2.78
CA PRO A 54 -12.52 4.94 2.27
C PRO A 54 -11.59 4.23 1.26
N ARG A 55 -10.75 5.00 0.55
CA ARG A 55 -9.79 4.48 -0.45
C ARG A 55 -8.46 3.98 0.13
N TYR A 56 -8.17 4.25 1.40
CA TYR A 56 -6.87 3.92 2.03
C TYR A 56 -7.03 2.91 3.17
N ASN A 57 -7.87 1.90 2.95
CA ASN A 57 -8.04 0.81 3.90
C ASN A 57 -6.86 -0.14 3.86
N LEU A 58 -6.30 -0.40 5.03
CA LEU A 58 -5.30 -1.42 5.29
C LEU A 58 -5.98 -2.62 5.97
N HIS A 59 -5.39 -3.80 5.83
CA HIS A 59 -5.84 -5.00 6.52
C HIS A 59 -4.79 -5.45 7.51
N CYS A 60 -5.22 -5.96 8.66
CA CYS A 60 -4.36 -6.63 9.61
C CYS A 60 -4.64 -8.13 9.58
N GLN A 61 -3.67 -8.94 9.15
CA GLN A 61 -3.79 -10.40 9.11
C GLN A 61 -2.56 -11.03 9.72
N ASN A 62 -2.73 -11.83 10.78
CA ASN A 62 -1.62 -12.53 11.46
C ASN A 62 -0.45 -11.58 11.83
N ASN A 63 -0.76 -10.40 12.40
CA ASN A 63 0.23 -9.35 12.70
C ASN A 63 0.99 -8.80 11.48
N LEU A 64 0.45 -8.95 10.28
CA LEU A 64 0.98 -8.33 9.06
C LEU A 64 0.00 -7.26 8.56
N THR A 65 0.53 -6.06 8.31
CA THR A 65 -0.22 -4.99 7.68
C THR A 65 -0.17 -5.14 6.16
N LEU A 66 -1.35 -5.21 5.55
CA LEU A 66 -1.53 -5.49 4.14
C LEU A 66 -2.25 -4.34 3.43
N LEU A 67 -1.86 -4.12 2.19
CA LEU A 67 -2.56 -3.25 1.25
C LEU A 67 -2.97 -4.10 0.04
N TYR A 68 -4.23 -3.97 -0.39
CA TYR A 68 -4.72 -4.58 -1.61
C TYR A 68 -4.89 -3.50 -2.68
N LEU A 69 -4.21 -3.66 -3.82
CA LEU A 69 -4.41 -2.82 -5.00
C LEU A 69 -4.76 -3.73 -6.18
N ASN A 70 -5.94 -3.55 -6.78
CA ASN A 70 -6.41 -4.34 -7.93
C ASN A 70 -6.28 -5.86 -7.72
N SER A 71 -6.67 -6.36 -6.54
CA SER A 71 -6.54 -7.77 -6.12
C SER A 71 -5.11 -8.28 -5.89
N ILE A 72 -4.09 -7.43 -6.04
CA ILE A 72 -2.71 -7.75 -5.69
C ILE A 72 -2.49 -7.41 -4.22
N LYS A 73 -1.92 -8.36 -3.48
CA LYS A 73 -1.59 -8.22 -2.06
C LYS A 73 -0.17 -7.69 -1.90
N TYR A 74 -0.03 -6.62 -1.12
CA TYR A 74 1.26 -6.03 -0.78
C TYR A 74 1.49 -6.02 0.73
N TYR A 75 2.72 -6.31 1.15
CA TYR A 75 3.17 -6.09 2.52
C TYR A 75 3.50 -4.62 2.73
N VAL A 76 2.89 -4.01 3.72
CA VAL A 76 3.12 -2.61 4.06
C VAL A 76 4.39 -2.49 4.91
N LYS A 77 5.26 -1.57 4.51
CA LYS A 77 6.42 -1.12 5.29
C LYS A 77 6.05 0.14 6.08
N PRO A 78 6.86 0.59 7.06
CA PRO A 78 6.52 1.76 7.86
C PRO A 78 6.08 2.97 7.01
N ILE A 79 4.98 3.58 7.43
CA ILE A 79 4.36 4.72 6.74
C ILE A 79 5.12 5.99 7.13
N ASP A 80 5.55 6.75 6.13
CA ASP A 80 6.22 8.03 6.32
C ASP A 80 5.21 9.17 6.18
N TYR A 81 4.68 9.59 7.31
CA TYR A 81 3.73 10.71 7.39
C TYR A 81 4.38 12.08 7.22
N ALA A 82 5.70 12.21 7.40
CA ALA A 82 6.37 13.49 7.17
C ALA A 82 6.45 13.78 5.67
N ASN A 83 6.71 12.74 4.88
CA ASN A 83 6.80 12.82 3.42
C ASN A 83 5.49 12.44 2.71
N ASN A 84 4.43 12.15 3.47
CA ASN A 84 3.16 11.64 2.95
C ASN A 84 3.31 10.44 2.00
N THR A 85 4.16 9.48 2.36
CA THR A 85 4.40 8.27 1.56
C THR A 85 4.12 6.99 2.33
N ILE A 86 3.59 5.99 1.63
CA ILE A 86 3.52 4.61 2.10
C ILE A 86 4.37 3.74 1.17
N ARG A 87 5.16 2.86 1.76
CA ARG A 87 6.05 1.93 1.07
C ARG A 87 5.45 0.54 1.13
N VAL A 88 5.35 -0.14 0.00
CA VAL A 88 4.84 -1.52 -0.03
C VAL A 88 5.69 -2.43 -0.90
N VAL A 89 5.71 -3.72 -0.54
CA VAL A 89 6.42 -4.79 -1.25
C VAL A 89 5.41 -5.83 -1.71
N ASP A 90 5.52 -6.30 -2.95
CA ASP A 90 4.64 -7.37 -3.45
C ASP A 90 4.78 -8.61 -2.57
N SER A 91 3.65 -9.12 -2.07
CA SER A 91 3.64 -10.24 -1.14
C SER A 91 4.09 -11.57 -1.75
N ASN A 92 4.21 -11.64 -3.08
CA ASN A 92 4.72 -12.79 -3.81
C ASN A 92 6.26 -12.77 -3.94
N ILE A 93 6.93 -11.68 -3.58
CA ILE A 93 8.40 -11.62 -3.56
C ILE A 93 8.88 -12.39 -2.34
N GLN A 94 9.41 -13.60 -2.56
CA GLN A 94 10.07 -14.38 -1.52
C GLN A 94 11.52 -13.88 -1.35
N GLU A 95 11.92 -13.58 -0.12
CA GLU A 95 13.29 -13.11 0.21
C GLU A 95 14.39 -14.09 -0.23
N ASN A 96 14.06 -15.37 -0.50
CA ASN A 96 15.04 -16.42 -0.79
C ASN A 96 15.07 -16.86 -2.27
N SER A 97 14.36 -16.17 -3.15
CA SER A 97 14.30 -16.53 -4.57
C SER A 97 15.17 -15.59 -5.39
N TYR A 98 16.38 -16.03 -5.75
CA TYR A 98 17.27 -15.37 -6.73
C TYR A 98 16.64 -15.19 -8.13
N SER A 99 15.42 -15.71 -8.34
CA SER A 99 14.61 -15.53 -9.53
C SER A 99 13.46 -14.58 -9.26
N PHE A 100 13.66 -13.31 -9.60
CA PHE A 100 12.56 -12.38 -9.77
C PHE A 100 11.82 -12.73 -11.05
N VAL A 101 10.74 -13.48 -10.90
CA VAL A 101 9.71 -13.58 -11.93
C VAL A 101 8.48 -12.88 -11.35
N PRO A 102 8.25 -11.59 -11.71
CA PRO A 102 6.96 -10.98 -11.47
C PRO A 102 5.91 -11.86 -12.16
N ARG A 103 5.04 -12.53 -11.41
CA ARG A 103 3.93 -13.31 -12.01
C ARG A 103 2.92 -12.43 -12.75
N TYR A 104 3.01 -11.12 -12.57
CA TYR A 104 2.29 -10.12 -13.33
C TYR A 104 3.31 -9.35 -14.17
N SER A 105 3.38 -9.65 -15.47
CA SER A 105 4.15 -8.84 -16.42
C SER A 105 3.46 -7.48 -16.54
N VAL A 106 4.05 -6.46 -15.91
CA VAL A 106 3.66 -5.06 -16.15
C VAL A 106 4.13 -4.72 -17.56
N GLY A 107 3.23 -4.80 -18.53
CA GLY A 107 3.48 -4.35 -19.91
C GLY A 107 3.81 -2.85 -19.94
N PRO A 108 4.48 -2.38 -21.02
CA PRO A 108 4.90 -0.98 -21.14
C PRO A 108 3.68 -0.07 -21.02
N TYR A 109 3.82 0.94 -20.17
CA TYR A 109 2.86 1.98 -19.85
C TYR A 109 1.98 2.39 -21.03
N ASN A 110 0.76 1.83 -21.09
CA ASN A 110 -0.36 2.49 -21.73
C ASN A 110 -1.23 3.10 -20.62
N ASN A 111 -1.47 4.40 -20.78
CA ASN A 111 -2.34 5.35 -20.08
C ASN A 111 -3.76 4.89 -19.62
N THR A 112 -4.06 3.60 -19.56
CA THR A 112 -5.34 3.05 -19.07
C THR A 112 -5.47 3.08 -17.54
N TRP A 113 -4.38 3.28 -16.80
CA TRP A 113 -4.36 3.36 -15.32
C TRP A 113 -5.25 4.46 -14.74
N PHE A 114 -5.44 5.59 -15.44
CA PHE A 114 -6.33 6.66 -14.96
C PHE A 114 -7.82 6.32 -15.12
N ASN A 115 -8.18 5.40 -16.01
CA ASN A 115 -9.59 5.04 -16.23
C ASN A 115 -10.08 3.97 -15.24
N TYR A 116 -9.20 3.12 -14.70
CA TYR A 116 -9.60 2.10 -13.72
C TYR A 116 -9.80 2.63 -12.29
N LEU A 117 -9.29 3.84 -11.97
CA LEU A 117 -9.51 4.49 -10.67
C LEU A 117 -10.92 5.12 -10.52
N ASN A 118 -11.74 5.07 -11.58
CA ASN A 118 -13.07 5.67 -11.64
C ASN A 118 -14.24 4.67 -11.57
N TYR A 119 -14.01 3.38 -11.32
CA TYR A 119 -15.13 2.47 -11.09
C TYR A 119 -15.65 2.58 -9.65
N PRO A 120 -16.94 2.91 -9.45
CA PRO A 120 -17.55 2.89 -8.13
C PRO A 120 -17.68 1.43 -7.69
N TYR A 121 -17.11 1.08 -6.54
CA TYR A 121 -17.44 -0.19 -5.90
C TYR A 121 -18.88 -0.12 -5.39
N GLN A 122 -19.69 -1.09 -5.81
CA GLN A 122 -20.90 -1.52 -5.09
C GLN A 122 -20.51 -2.17 -3.77
#